data_AF-A0A6L8Q8C3-F1
#
_entry.id   AF-A0A6L8Q8C3-F1
#
_cell.length_a   1.000
_cell.length_b   1.000
_cell.length_c   1.000
_cell.angle_alpha   90.00
_cell.angle_beta   90.00
_cell.angle_gamma   90.00
#
_symmetry.space_group_name_H-M   'P 1'
#
loop_
_entity.id
_entity.type
_entity.pdbx_description
1 polymer ?
#
loop_
_entity_poly.entity_id
_entity_poly.type
_entity_poly.pdbx_seq_one_letter_code
_entity_poly.pdbx_strand_id
1 'polypeptide(L)'
;MINWAKHYIPDGKTLSHSQQLIGQARSREIIINIGLPIGLIFARAGKLKNLETGLKALFETGKNTSDNKLLRFMKHYIFGNKKEMLQVLSSEKQNQGLMQVYQDFCTQNENNCLKCQFPDVVNKHFS
;
A
#
# COMPACT_ATOMS: atom_id res chain seq x y z
N MET A 1 -7.06 15.96 28.79
CA MET A 1 -7.05 14.96 27.69
C MET A 1 -8.36 15.12 26.93
N ILE A 2 -8.35 15.87 25.82
CA ILE A 2 -9.58 16.15 25.04
C ILE A 2 -9.94 14.86 24.29
N ASN A 3 -11.13 14.32 24.54
CA ASN A 3 -11.61 13.11 23.89
C ASN A 3 -12.29 13.51 22.57
N TRP A 4 -11.52 13.46 21.47
CA TRP A 4 -11.91 13.86 20.11
C TRP A 4 -13.14 13.11 19.57
N ALA A 5 -13.52 12.00 20.19
CA ALA A 5 -14.72 11.23 19.83
C ALA A 5 -16.05 11.99 20.04
N LYS A 6 -16.05 13.05 20.85
CA LYS A 6 -17.26 13.83 21.21
C LYS A 6 -17.21 15.32 20.84
N HIS A 7 -16.04 15.84 20.48
CA HIS A 7 -15.84 17.26 20.13
C HIS A 7 -15.08 17.38 18.81
N TYR A 8 -15.71 18.03 17.83
CA TYR A 8 -15.08 18.35 16.54
C TYR A 8 -14.55 19.79 16.47
N ILE A 9 -14.94 20.65 17.42
CA ILE A 9 -14.54 22.06 17.50
C ILE A 9 -14.10 22.34 18.95
N PRO A 10 -12.94 23.00 19.18
CA PRO A 10 -12.58 23.51 20.50
C PRO A 10 -13.68 24.46 20.99
N ASP A 11 -14.27 24.19 22.16
CA ASP A 11 -15.39 24.95 22.76
C ASP A 11 -16.77 24.80 22.06
N GLY A 12 -16.91 23.82 21.15
CA GLY A 12 -18.17 23.48 20.49
C GLY A 12 -19.10 22.59 21.33
N LYS A 13 -20.37 22.44 20.91
CA LYS A 13 -21.31 21.51 21.58
C LYS A 13 -20.87 20.06 21.42
N THR A 14 -20.92 19.29 22.51
CA THR A 14 -20.69 17.83 22.49
C THR A 14 -21.69 17.13 21.60
N LEU A 15 -21.20 16.23 20.73
CA LEU A 15 -22.05 15.34 19.94
C LEU A 15 -22.84 14.42 20.87
N SER A 16 -24.12 14.20 20.54
CA SER A 16 -25.02 13.34 21.31
C SER A 16 -24.52 11.89 21.37
N HIS A 17 -23.85 11.41 20.30
CA HIS A 17 -23.26 10.07 20.20
C HIS A 17 -21.82 10.14 19.70
N SER A 18 -20.98 9.21 20.19
CA SER A 18 -19.59 9.06 19.77
C SER A 18 -19.52 8.77 18.27
N GLN A 19 -18.95 9.69 17.50
CA GLN A 19 -18.74 9.47 16.07
C GLN A 19 -17.44 8.71 15.87
N GLN A 20 -17.49 7.66 15.05
CA GLN A 20 -16.27 6.94 14.67
C GLN A 20 -15.49 7.81 13.67
N LEU A 21 -14.42 8.45 14.13
CA LEU A 21 -13.61 9.36 13.27
C LEU A 21 -13.04 8.66 12.03
N ILE A 22 -12.86 7.34 12.10
CA ILE A 22 -12.27 6.54 11.03
C ILE A 22 -13.19 5.35 10.77
N GLY A 23 -13.86 5.36 9.62
CA GLY A 23 -14.68 4.24 9.17
C GLY A 23 -13.85 2.99 8.91
N GLN A 24 -14.51 1.82 8.89
CA GLN A 24 -13.88 0.51 8.76
C GLN A 24 -12.96 0.37 7.53
N ALA A 25 -13.34 0.96 6.39
CA ALA A 25 -12.51 0.95 5.18
C ALA A 25 -11.20 1.71 5.42
N ARG A 26 -11.28 2.90 6.02
CA ARG A 26 -10.11 3.75 6.28
C ARG A 26 -9.21 3.19 7.38
N SER A 27 -9.77 2.54 8.40
CA SER A 27 -8.97 1.86 9.42
C SER A 27 -8.19 0.70 8.81
N ARG A 28 -8.82 -0.08 7.91
CA ARG A 28 -8.16 -1.16 7.19
C ARG A 28 -6.99 -0.65 6.33
N GLU A 29 -7.17 0.44 5.60
CA GLU A 29 -6.11 1.08 4.84
C GLU A 29 -4.94 1.53 5.73
N ILE A 30 -5.23 2.14 6.88
CA ILE A 30 -4.20 2.59 7.83
C ILE A 30 -3.40 1.39 8.37
N ILE A 31 -4.08 0.29 8.72
CA ILE A 31 -3.39 -0.92 9.21
C ILE A 31 -2.49 -1.50 8.12
N ILE A 32 -2.96 -1.60 6.87
CA ILE A 32 -2.17 -2.18 5.78
C ILE A 32 -0.98 -1.28 5.39
N ASN A 33 -1.20 0.03 5.28
CA ASN A 33 -0.20 0.96 4.76
C ASN A 33 0.78 1.50 5.83
N ILE A 34 0.39 1.48 7.11
CA ILE A 34 1.18 2.07 8.20
C ILE A 34 1.48 1.02 9.27
N GLY A 35 0.44 0.41 9.83
CA GLY A 35 0.58 -0.50 10.97
C GLY A 35 1.42 -1.74 10.65
N LEU A 36 1.19 -2.33 9.49
CA LEU A 36 1.84 -3.56 9.05
C LEU A 36 3.33 -3.36 8.73
N PRO A 37 3.77 -2.32 7.97
CA PRO A 37 5.19 -2.01 7.83
C PRO A 37 5.90 -1.78 9.17
N ILE A 38 5.30 -0.99 10.08
CA ILE A 38 5.87 -0.74 11.41
C ILE A 38 6.00 -2.05 12.20
N GLY A 39 4.96 -2.90 12.18
CA GLY A 39 4.97 -4.20 12.83
C GLY A 39 6.06 -5.12 12.29
N LEU A 40 6.29 -5.13 10.97
CA LEU A 40 7.35 -5.92 10.35
C LEU A 40 8.75 -5.42 10.74
N ILE A 41 8.96 -4.11 10.78
CA ILE A 41 10.21 -3.50 11.27
C ILE A 41 10.47 -3.92 12.72
N PHE A 42 9.45 -3.78 13.57
CA PHE A 42 9.52 -4.17 14.97
C PHE A 42 9.85 -5.67 15.14
N ALA A 43 9.14 -6.55 14.42
CA ALA A 43 9.35 -7.99 14.50
C ALA A 43 10.78 -8.38 14.08
N ARG A 44 11.32 -7.76 13.02
CA ARG A 44 12.69 -7.99 12.55
C ARG A 44 13.72 -7.49 13.54
N ALA A 45 13.55 -6.27 14.06
CA ALA A 45 14.44 -5.69 15.06
C ALA A 45 14.50 -6.55 16.34
N GLY A 46 13.35 -7.06 16.78
CA GLY A 46 13.24 -7.97 17.92
C GLY A 46 13.59 -9.44 17.62
N LYS A 47 13.94 -9.79 16.38
CA LYS A 47 14.16 -11.18 15.91
C LYS A 47 12.98 -12.13 16.22
N LEU A 48 11.77 -11.58 16.26
CA LEU A 48 10.52 -12.29 16.60
C LEU A 48 9.98 -13.02 15.36
N LYS A 49 10.57 -14.18 15.04
CA LYS A 49 10.27 -14.94 13.81
C LYS A 49 8.77 -15.26 13.66
N ASN A 50 8.09 -15.66 14.72
CA ASN A 50 6.67 -16.02 14.66
C ASN A 50 5.79 -14.80 14.33
N LEU A 51 6.12 -13.63 14.92
CA LEU A 51 5.41 -12.38 14.64
C LEU A 51 5.66 -11.93 13.20
N GLU A 52 6.91 -12.00 12.73
CA GLU A 52 7.25 -11.66 11.34
C GLU A 52 6.49 -12.56 10.37
N THR A 53 6.44 -13.87 10.60
CA THR A 53 5.71 -14.82 9.75
C THR A 53 4.21 -14.51 9.73
N GLY A 54 3.60 -14.26 10.89
CA GLY A 54 2.18 -13.89 10.96
C GLY A 54 1.86 -12.59 10.23
N LEU A 55 2.69 -11.55 10.40
CA LEU A 55 2.53 -10.28 9.70
C LEU A 55 2.73 -10.43 8.19
N LYS A 56 3.70 -11.25 7.74
CA LYS A 56 3.87 -11.56 6.31
C LYS A 56 2.65 -12.24 5.72
N ALA A 57 2.09 -13.25 6.41
CA ALA A 57 0.88 -13.92 5.95
C ALA A 57 -0.31 -12.96 5.86
N LEU A 58 -0.45 -12.04 6.82
CA LEU A 58 -1.49 -11.00 6.77
C LEU A 58 -1.30 -10.04 5.59
N PHE A 59 -0.06 -9.69 5.24
CA PHE A 59 0.23 -8.86 4.07
C PHE A 59 -0.18 -9.56 2.77
N GLU A 60 0.15 -10.85 2.66
CA GLU A 60 -0.05 -11.63 1.44
C GLU A 60 -1.52 -11.97 1.18
N THR A 61 -2.29 -12.17 2.24
CA THR A 61 -3.73 -12.49 2.17
C THR A 61 -4.64 -11.26 2.14
N GLY A 62 -4.07 -10.05 2.30
CA GLY A 62 -4.80 -8.80 2.28
C GLY A 62 -5.50 -8.56 0.93
N LYS A 63 -6.84 -8.65 0.92
CA LYS A 63 -7.65 -8.29 -0.26
C LYS A 63 -7.56 -6.79 -0.56
N ASN A 64 -7.23 -6.50 -1.82
CA ASN A 64 -7.11 -5.19 -2.45
C ASN A 64 -8.26 -4.23 -2.11
N THR A 65 -7.92 -2.99 -1.75
CA THR A 65 -8.89 -1.89 -1.53
C THR A 65 -8.56 -0.61 -2.30
N SER A 66 -7.42 -0.54 -2.98
CA SER A 66 -6.95 0.71 -3.57
C SER A 66 -7.12 0.74 -5.10
N ASP A 67 -8.20 1.38 -5.57
CA ASP A 67 -8.30 1.82 -6.97
C ASP A 67 -7.72 3.23 -7.11
N ASN A 68 -6.41 3.31 -7.34
CA ASN A 68 -5.70 4.58 -7.52
C ASN A 68 -5.49 4.88 -9.03
N LYS A 69 -5.65 6.15 -9.43
CA LYS A 69 -5.30 6.65 -10.78
C LYS A 69 -3.88 6.25 -11.19
N LEU A 70 -2.91 6.35 -10.27
CA LEU A 70 -1.53 5.94 -10.53
C LEU A 70 -1.43 4.44 -10.83
N LEU A 71 -2.15 3.62 -10.06
CA LEU A 71 -2.15 2.18 -10.24
C LEU A 71 -2.77 1.82 -11.61
N ARG A 72 -3.86 2.46 -12.01
CA ARG A 72 -4.45 2.27 -13.34
C ARG A 72 -3.50 2.68 -14.46
N PHE A 73 -2.82 3.81 -14.30
CA PHE A 73 -1.79 4.27 -15.23
C PHE A 73 -0.68 3.21 -15.36
N MET A 74 -0.04 2.83 -14.25
CA MET A 74 1.06 1.85 -14.25
C MET A 74 0.64 0.49 -14.80
N LYS A 75 -0.59 0.05 -14.50
CA LYS A 75 -1.15 -1.19 -15.04
C LYS A 75 -1.19 -1.16 -16.56
N HIS A 76 -1.72 -0.10 -17.16
CA HIS A 76 -1.72 0.04 -18.61
C HIS A 76 -0.32 0.31 -19.17
N TYR A 77 0.52 1.04 -18.44
CA TYR A 77 1.84 1.47 -18.88
C TYR A 77 2.82 0.30 -19.00
N ILE A 78 2.80 -0.65 -18.05
CA ILE A 78 3.66 -1.83 -18.07
C ILE A 78 3.03 -3.00 -18.85
N PHE A 79 1.74 -3.25 -18.68
CA PHE A 79 1.09 -4.45 -19.23
C PHE A 79 0.29 -4.20 -20.52
N GLY A 80 0.18 -2.94 -20.95
CA GLY A 80 -0.63 -2.56 -22.11
C GLY A 80 -2.10 -2.92 -21.93
N ASN A 81 -2.75 -3.30 -23.04
CA ASN A 81 -4.15 -3.74 -23.08
C ASN A 81 -4.34 -5.25 -22.85
N LYS A 82 -3.34 -5.96 -22.32
CA LYS A 82 -3.44 -7.41 -22.09
C LYS A 82 -4.31 -7.67 -20.85
N LYS A 83 -5.60 -7.93 -21.08
CA LYS A 83 -6.61 -8.19 -20.02
C LYS A 83 -6.17 -9.28 -19.04
N GLU A 84 -5.48 -10.31 -19.51
CA GLU A 84 -4.96 -11.41 -18.68
C GLU A 84 -3.95 -10.92 -17.65
N MET A 85 -3.04 -10.01 -18.03
CA MET A 85 -2.02 -9.46 -17.13
C MET A 85 -2.61 -8.49 -16.10
N LEU A 86 -3.70 -7.79 -16.46
CA LEU A 86 -4.43 -6.93 -15.51
C LEU A 86 -5.10 -7.75 -14.38
N GLN A 87 -5.49 -9.00 -14.65
CA GLN A 87 -6.05 -9.92 -13.66
C GLN A 87 -4.99 -10.49 -12.71
N VAL A 88 -3.72 -10.54 -13.14
CA VAL A 88 -2.60 -10.99 -12.29
C VAL A 88 -2.40 -10.07 -11.08
N LEU A 89 -2.70 -8.77 -11.22
CA LEU A 89 -2.54 -7.75 -10.16
C LEU A 89 -3.79 -7.64 -9.27
N SER A 90 -4.10 -8.75 -8.61
CA SER A 90 -5.29 -8.91 -7.76
C SER A 90 -5.00 -8.71 -6.27
N SER A 91 -3.74 -8.83 -5.85
CA SER A 91 -3.33 -8.65 -4.45
C SER A 91 -2.80 -7.24 -4.16
N GLU A 92 -2.94 -6.80 -2.90
CA GLU A 92 -2.42 -5.52 -2.44
C GLU A 92 -0.88 -5.47 -2.52
N LYS A 93 -0.19 -6.57 -2.18
CA LYS A 93 1.27 -6.70 -2.31
C LYS A 93 1.76 -6.38 -3.72
N GLN A 94 1.07 -6.89 -4.74
CA GLN A 94 1.42 -6.63 -6.14
C GLN A 94 1.17 -5.17 -6.52
N ASN A 95 0.05 -4.58 -6.08
CA ASN A 95 -0.23 -3.16 -6.34
C ASN A 95 0.80 -2.25 -5.68
N GLN A 96 1.20 -2.55 -4.44
CA GLN A 96 2.27 -1.81 -3.75
C GLN A 96 3.62 -1.97 -4.44
N GLY A 97 3.96 -3.19 -4.89
CA GLY A 97 5.16 -3.41 -5.70
C GLY A 97 5.15 -2.58 -6.98
N LEU A 98 4.00 -2.49 -7.66
CA LEU A 98 3.87 -1.68 -8.87
C LEU A 98 4.04 -0.17 -8.60
N MET A 99 3.50 0.33 -7.48
CA MET A 99 3.72 1.71 -7.04
C MET A 99 5.18 1.97 -6.69
N GLN A 100 5.86 1.01 -6.07
CA GLN A 100 7.29 1.12 -5.76
C GLN A 100 8.13 1.20 -7.05
N VAL A 101 7.84 0.37 -8.05
CA VAL A 101 8.51 0.43 -9.36
C VAL A 101 8.33 1.81 -10.01
N TYR A 102 7.12 2.38 -9.95
CA TYR A 102 6.90 3.74 -10.43
C TYR A 102 7.77 4.77 -9.71
N GLN A 103 7.81 4.70 -8.38
CA GLN A 103 8.58 5.63 -7.57
C GLN A 103 10.07 5.53 -7.88
N ASP A 104 10.62 4.32 -7.98
CA ASP A 104 12.06 4.11 -8.12
C ASP A 104 12.55 4.40 -9.55
N PHE A 105 11.77 4.07 -10.58
CA PHE A 105 12.24 4.11 -11.97
C PHE A 105 11.53 5.13 -12.86
N CYS A 106 10.26 5.44 -12.60
CA CYS A 106 9.48 6.31 -13.49
C CYS A 106 9.58 7.79 -13.09
N THR A 107 9.58 8.09 -11.78
CA THR A 107 9.65 9.49 -11.31
C THR A 107 10.99 10.16 -11.60
N GLN A 108 12.09 9.43 -11.46
CA GLN A 108 13.44 9.96 -11.67
C GLN A 108 13.82 10.07 -13.15
N ASN A 109 13.12 9.35 -14.02
CA ASN A 109 13.46 9.23 -15.43
C ASN A 109 12.44 9.91 -16.35
N GLU A 110 11.59 10.81 -15.82
CA GLU A 110 10.54 11.52 -16.57
C GLU A 110 9.60 10.61 -17.37
N ASN A 111 9.37 9.38 -16.89
CA ASN A 111 8.65 8.33 -17.63
C ASN A 111 9.29 7.96 -18.99
N ASN A 112 10.61 8.10 -19.15
CA ASN A 112 11.32 7.70 -20.36
C ASN A 112 11.69 6.22 -20.34
N CYS A 113 10.79 5.36 -20.82
CA CYS A 113 11.03 3.91 -20.90
C CYS A 113 12.27 3.52 -21.70
N LEU A 114 12.68 4.30 -22.71
CA LEU A 114 13.84 3.97 -23.57
C LEU A 114 15.16 3.99 -22.80
N LYS A 115 15.21 4.75 -21.70
CA LYS A 115 16.39 4.85 -20.81
C LYS A 115 16.13 4.23 -19.43
N CYS A 116 15.05 3.49 -19.28
CA CYS A 116 14.67 2.93 -17.99
C CYS A 116 15.52 1.70 -17.66
N GLN A 117 16.15 1.70 -16.49
CA GLN A 117 16.99 0.58 -16.02
C GLN A 117 16.18 -0.59 -15.44
N PHE A 118 14.87 -0.43 -15.28
CA PHE A 118 14.02 -1.46 -14.68
C PHE A 118 14.12 -2.83 -15.38
N PRO A 119 14.06 -2.94 -16.73
CA PRO A 119 14.21 -4.23 -17.42
C PRO A 119 15.57 -4.88 -17.16
N ASP A 120 16.65 -4.09 -17.11
CA ASP A 120 18.00 -4.58 -16.86
C ASP A 120 18.15 -5.14 -15.44
N VAL A 121 17.56 -4.45 -14.45
CA VAL A 121 17.51 -4.91 -13.06
C VAL A 121 16.74 -6.23 -12.95
N VAL A 122 15.60 -6.35 -13.63
CA VAL A 122 14.81 -7.59 -13.63
C VAL A 122 15.60 -8.74 -14.25
N ASN A 123 16.21 -8.52 -15.41
CA ASN A 123 17.04 -9.53 -16.07
C ASN A 123 18.22 -9.98 -15.20
N LYS A 124 18.87 -9.05 -14.49
CA LYS A 124 20.02 -9.38 -13.63
C LYS A 124 19.66 -10.20 -12.40
N HIS A 125 18.48 -9.98 -11.81
CA HIS A 125 18.12 -10.55 -10.51
C HIS A 125 17.13 -11.72 -10.59
N PHE A 126 16.43 -11.90 -11.70
CA PHE A 126 15.35 -12.88 -11.85
C PHE A 126 15.44 -13.74 -13.12
N SER A 127 16.52 -13.64 -13.91
CA SER A 127 16.82 -14.57 -15.02
C SER A 127 17.74 -15.70 -14.59
#